data_AF-A0A936VTH7-F1
#
_entry.id   AF-A0A936VTH7-F1
#
_cell.length_a   1.000
_cell.length_b   1.000
_cell.length_c   1.000
_cell.angle_alpha   90.00
_cell.angle_beta   90.00
_cell.angle_gamma   90.00
#
_symmetry.space_group_name_H-M   'P 1'
#
loop_
_entity.id
_entity.type
_entity.pdbx_description
1 polymer ?
#
loop_
_entity_poly.entity_id
_entity_poly.type
_entity_poly.pdbx_seq_one_letter_code
_entity_poly.pdbx_strand_id
1 'polypeptide(L)'
;MENCVLSDTVHVLDPEEIIEKQIIKYTLCKGERFYLEIPLLGQYKWSTGEVTRTIEISTAGVYSCEIVHPCGVFVINYSFEFLECDCEFYAPNVFSPNGDNLNDYFQLLPNCSLKIKY
;
A
#
# COMPACT_ATOMS: atom_id res chain seq x y z
N MET A 1 5.76 -14.10 -32.31
CA MET A 1 4.36 -14.24 -31.87
C MET A 1 4.21 -15.66 -31.36
N GLU A 2 4.42 -15.86 -30.07
CA GLU A 2 4.10 -17.14 -29.44
C GLU A 2 2.60 -17.19 -29.16
N ASN A 3 2.02 -18.40 -29.13
CA ASN A 3 0.60 -18.66 -28.96
C ASN A 3 0.10 -18.27 -27.57
N CYS A 4 -0.01 -16.97 -27.32
CA CYS A 4 -0.53 -16.42 -26.08
C CYS A 4 -2.05 -16.50 -26.07
N VAL A 5 -2.59 -17.21 -25.08
CA VAL A 5 -4.02 -17.14 -24.76
C VAL A 5 -4.16 -16.33 -23.48
N LEU A 6 -4.64 -15.09 -23.61
CA LEU A 6 -5.01 -14.23 -22.49
C LEU A 6 -6.54 -14.32 -22.32
N SER A 7 -7.01 -14.43 -21.08
CA SER A 7 -8.42 -14.40 -20.74
C SER A 7 -8.65 -13.37 -19.65
N ASP A 8 -9.74 -12.62 -19.75
CA ASP A 8 -10.13 -11.60 -18.78
C ASP A 8 -11.62 -11.69 -18.48
N THR A 9 -12.04 -11.20 -17.31
CA THR A 9 -13.44 -11.14 -16.88
C THR A 9 -13.84 -9.69 -16.70
N VAL A 10 -14.81 -9.22 -17.49
CA VAL A 10 -15.38 -7.88 -17.32
C VAL A 10 -16.43 -7.88 -16.21
N HIS A 11 -16.22 -7.00 -15.24
CA HIS A 11 -17.25 -6.59 -14.29
C HIS A 11 -17.68 -5.17 -14.65
N VAL A 12 -18.99 -4.94 -14.76
CA VAL A 12 -19.54 -3.58 -14.90
C VAL A 12 -19.51 -2.94 -13.52
N LEU A 13 -18.74 -1.87 -13.38
CA LEU A 13 -18.54 -1.13 -12.13
C LEU A 13 -19.00 0.31 -12.33
N ASP A 14 -19.36 0.98 -11.24
CA ASP A 14 -19.66 2.41 -11.25
C ASP A 14 -18.40 3.22 -11.65
N PRO A 15 -18.52 4.31 -12.43
CA PRO A 15 -17.36 5.07 -12.93
C PRO A 15 -16.40 5.57 -11.84
N GLU A 16 -16.91 5.87 -10.64
CA GLU A 16 -16.11 6.30 -9.50
C GLU A 16 -15.28 5.14 -8.88
N GLU A 17 -15.75 3.88 -8.99
CA GLU A 17 -15.04 2.69 -8.51
C GLU A 17 -13.93 2.23 -9.47
N ILE A 18 -14.01 2.60 -10.75
CA ILE A 18 -13.07 2.16 -11.79
C ILE A 18 -11.65 2.68 -11.51
N ILE A 19 -11.54 3.92 -11.02
CA ILE A 19 -10.23 4.56 -10.77
C ILE A 19 -9.52 3.89 -9.60
N GLU A 20 -10.25 3.49 -8.56
CA GLU A 20 -9.65 2.84 -7.40
C GLU A 20 -9.21 1.39 -7.67
N LYS A 21 -9.93 0.66 -8.52
CA LYS A 21 -9.68 -0.77 -8.77
C LYS A 21 -8.50 -1.04 -9.71
N GLN A 22 -8.07 -0.06 -10.50
CA GLN A 22 -6.90 -0.17 -11.39
C GLN A 22 -5.57 0.13 -10.69
N ILE A 23 -5.60 0.46 -9.40
CA ILE A 23 -4.43 0.80 -8.61
C ILE A 23 -4.29 -0.21 -7.48
N ILE A 24 -3.17 -0.91 -7.44
CA ILE A 24 -2.85 -1.84 -6.35
C ILE A 24 -2.29 -1.03 -5.17
N LYS A 25 -3.02 -1.01 -4.05
CA LYS A 25 -2.66 -0.20 -2.87
C LYS A 25 -1.86 -1.02 -1.85
N TYR A 26 -0.74 -0.46 -1.40
CA TYR A 26 0.10 -0.98 -0.31
C TYR A 26 0.17 0.04 0.84
N THR A 27 0.20 -0.49 2.06
CA THR A 27 0.47 0.29 3.27
C THR A 27 1.68 -0.33 3.96
N LEU A 28 2.76 0.43 4.10
CA LEU A 28 4.05 -0.02 4.64
C LEU A 28 4.38 0.77 5.92
N CYS A 29 5.31 0.26 6.72
CA CYS A 29 5.79 0.98 7.89
C CYS A 29 6.97 1.90 7.51
N LYS A 30 7.02 3.10 8.08
CA LYS A 30 8.17 4.00 7.89
C LYS A 30 9.46 3.31 8.35
N GLY A 31 10.49 3.42 7.54
CA GLY A 31 11.80 2.79 7.80
C GLY A 31 11.91 1.35 7.30
N GLU A 32 10.81 0.70 6.90
CA GLU A 32 10.88 -0.59 6.22
C GLU A 32 11.43 -0.43 4.79
N ARG A 33 12.18 -1.44 4.35
CA ARG A 33 12.54 -1.61 2.95
C ARG A 33 11.58 -2.58 2.31
N PHE A 34 10.93 -2.14 1.23
CA PHE A 34 10.04 -2.98 0.46
C PHE A 34 10.58 -3.15 -0.95
N TYR A 35 10.69 -4.40 -1.40
CA TYR A 35 11.11 -4.73 -2.76
C TYR A 35 9.89 -5.17 -3.56
N LEU A 36 9.48 -4.36 -4.52
CA LEU A 36 8.38 -4.67 -5.42
C LEU A 36 8.91 -5.49 -6.61
N GLU A 37 8.55 -6.76 -6.68
CA GLU A 37 8.89 -7.65 -7.80
C GLU A 37 7.69 -7.83 -8.74
N ILE A 38 7.91 -7.64 -10.04
CA ILE A 38 6.90 -7.93 -11.05
C ILE A 38 6.94 -9.44 -11.41
N PRO A 39 5.85 -10.19 -11.19
CA PRO A 39 5.84 -11.62 -11.46
C PRO A 39 5.95 -11.92 -12.96
N LEU A 40 5.37 -11.08 -13.81
CA LEU A 40 5.43 -11.21 -15.26
C LEU A 40 6.84 -10.90 -15.78
N LEU A 41 7.41 -11.83 -16.56
CA LEU A 41 8.68 -11.61 -17.26
C LEU A 41 8.47 -10.66 -18.44
N GLY A 42 9.45 -9.83 -18.76
CA GLY A 42 9.34 -8.88 -19.87
C GLY A 42 10.45 -7.84 -19.84
N GLN A 43 10.30 -6.80 -20.64
CA GLN A 43 11.11 -5.58 -20.52
C GLN A 43 10.33 -4.57 -19.68
N TYR A 44 10.99 -4.01 -18.68
CA TYR A 44 10.36 -3.14 -17.68
C TYR A 44 10.70 -1.67 -17.95
N LYS A 45 9.74 -0.80 -17.70
CA LYS A 45 9.93 0.64 -17.68
C LYS A 45 9.11 1.23 -16.54
N TRP A 46 9.80 1.61 -15.48
CA TRP A 46 9.20 2.22 -14.30
C TRP A 46 9.08 3.73 -14.45
N SER A 47 8.10 4.33 -13.78
CA SER A 47 7.96 5.78 -13.65
C SER A 47 9.17 6.44 -12.94
N THR A 48 9.96 5.66 -12.18
CA THR A 48 11.23 6.09 -11.58
C THR A 48 12.38 6.19 -12.59
N GLY A 49 12.22 5.63 -13.79
CA GLY A 49 13.27 5.48 -14.80
C GLY A 49 14.04 4.16 -14.73
N GLU A 50 13.76 3.31 -13.73
CA GLU A 50 14.35 1.98 -13.62
C GLU A 50 13.81 1.03 -14.70
N VAL A 51 14.60 0.00 -15.02
CA VAL A 51 14.27 -1.04 -16.02
C VAL A 51 14.44 -2.46 -15.48
N THR A 52 14.58 -2.59 -14.16
CA THR A 52 14.75 -3.87 -13.45
C THR A 52 13.39 -4.50 -13.14
N ARG A 53 13.36 -5.83 -12.99
CA ARG A 53 12.17 -6.58 -12.58
C ARG A 53 11.72 -6.26 -11.15
N THR A 54 12.69 -5.88 -10.31
CA THR A 54 12.49 -5.54 -8.90
C THR A 54 13.01 -4.13 -8.66
N ILE A 55 12.24 -3.33 -7.94
CA ILE A 55 12.63 -1.99 -7.47
C ILE A 55 12.47 -1.89 -5.96
N GLU A 56 13.25 -1.03 -5.33
CA GLU A 56 13.08 -0.68 -3.92
C GLU A 56 12.09 0.48 -3.78
N ILE A 57 11.07 0.29 -2.95
CA ILE A 57 10.09 1.33 -2.62
C ILE A 57 10.43 1.89 -1.25
N SER A 58 10.87 3.15 -1.24
CA SER A 58 11.26 3.87 -0.02
C SER A 58 10.43 5.13 0.26
N THR A 59 9.57 5.53 -0.68
CA THR A 59 8.77 6.76 -0.57
C THR A 59 7.31 6.51 -0.94
N ALA A 60 6.40 7.20 -0.26
CA ALA A 60 4.99 7.19 -0.60
C ALA A 60 4.75 7.78 -1.99
N GLY A 61 3.72 7.30 -2.68
CA GLY A 61 3.35 7.81 -4.00
C GLY A 61 2.85 6.72 -4.94
N VAL A 62 2.58 7.13 -6.18
CA VAL A 62 2.13 6.24 -7.25
C VAL A 62 3.29 5.86 -8.14
N TYR A 63 3.48 4.56 -8.35
CA TYR A 63 4.49 3.97 -9.21
C TYR A 63 3.80 3.24 -10.36
N SER A 64 4.21 3.52 -11.59
CA SER A 64 3.69 2.84 -12.78
C SER A 64 4.79 2.00 -13.42
N CYS A 65 4.48 0.76 -13.78
CA CYS A 65 5.36 -0.12 -14.54
C CYS A 65 4.70 -0.48 -15.87
N GLU A 66 5.37 -0.13 -16.97
CA GLU A 66 5.08 -0.67 -18.29
C GLU A 66 5.93 -1.92 -18.51
N ILE A 67 5.29 -3.02 -18.94
CA ILE A 67 5.92 -4.32 -19.17
C ILE A 67 5.68 -4.70 -20.62
N VAL A 68 6.74 -4.74 -21.41
CA VAL A 68 6.70 -5.24 -22.78
C VAL A 68 6.95 -6.75 -22.75
N HIS A 69 5.91 -7.52 -23.04
CA HIS A 69 5.92 -8.98 -23.07
C HIS A 69 5.57 -9.48 -24.48
N PRO A 70 5.96 -10.70 -24.90
CA PRO A 70 5.59 -11.23 -26.22
C PRO A 70 4.08 -11.28 -26.50
N CYS A 71 3.25 -11.32 -25.46
CA CYS A 71 1.79 -11.31 -25.58
C CYS A 71 1.16 -9.91 -25.63
N GLY A 72 1.93 -8.84 -25.42
CA GLY A 72 1.41 -7.48 -25.39
C GLY A 72 2.14 -6.56 -24.41
N VAL A 73 1.64 -5.34 -24.29
CA VAL A 73 2.12 -4.35 -23.33
C VAL A 73 1.14 -4.28 -22.17
N PHE A 74 1.66 -4.42 -20.95
CA PHE A 74 0.88 -4.34 -19.73
C PHE A 74 1.32 -3.13 -18.93
N VAL A 75 0.36 -2.39 -18.36
CA VAL A 75 0.64 -1.26 -17.48
C VAL A 75 0.00 -1.55 -16.12
N ILE A 76 0.79 -1.47 -15.07
CA ILE A 76 0.33 -1.71 -13.69
C ILE A 76 0.65 -0.47 -12.86
N ASN A 77 -0.33 0.00 -12.09
CA ASN A 77 -0.18 1.13 -11.19
C ASN A 77 -0.23 0.65 -9.74
N TYR A 78 0.71 1.12 -8.94
CA TYR A 78 0.84 0.81 -7.52
C TYR A 78 0.78 2.11 -6.71
N SER A 79 0.06 2.13 -5.60
CA SER A 79 0.06 3.26 -4.67
C SER A 79 0.60 2.81 -3.32
N PHE A 80 1.55 3.57 -2.79
CA PHE A 80 2.20 3.30 -1.51
C PHE A 80 1.91 4.41 -0.51
N GLU A 81 1.46 4.02 0.68
CA GLU A 81 1.38 4.87 1.87
C GLU A 81 2.31 4.32 2.95
N PHE A 82 2.99 5.20 3.69
CA PHE A 82 3.84 4.83 4.82
C PHE A 82 3.24 5.33 6.14
N LEU A 83 3.06 4.44 7.10
CA LEU A 83 2.54 4.72 8.44
C LEU A 83 3.61 4.52 9.51
N GLU A 84 3.44 5.18 10.66
CA GLU A 84 4.17 4.80 11.87
C GLU A 84 3.55 3.50 12.39
N CYS A 85 4.26 2.37 12.30
CA CYS A 85 3.77 1.08 12.80
C CYS A 85 4.27 0.76 14.20
N ASP A 86 5.43 1.30 14.57
CA ASP A 86 5.97 1.23 15.93
C ASP A 86 5.29 2.29 16.80
N CYS A 87 3.99 2.07 17.01
CA CYS A 87 3.19 2.87 17.91
C CYS A 87 3.43 2.39 19.33
N GLU A 88 4.11 3.20 20.11
CA GLU A 88 4.23 2.96 21.54
C GLU A 88 2.94 3.41 22.23
N PHE A 89 2.44 2.57 23.12
CA PHE A 89 1.26 2.86 23.92
C PHE A 89 1.68 3.27 25.31
N TYR A 90 1.26 4.46 25.72
CA TYR A 90 1.43 4.92 27.07
C TYR A 90 0.24 4.47 27.92
N ALA A 91 0.55 3.70 28.96
CA ALA A 91 -0.38 3.50 30.06
C ALA A 91 -0.29 4.71 31.01
N PRO A 92 -1.42 5.28 31.44
CA PRO A 92 -1.43 6.37 32.41
C PRO A 92 -0.82 5.90 33.74
N ASN A 93 0.02 6.74 34.34
CA ASN A 93 0.66 6.46 35.63
C ASN A 93 -0.25 6.74 36.84
N VAL A 94 -1.41 7.36 36.60
CA VAL A 94 -2.44 7.61 37.61
C VAL A 94 -3.81 7.39 36.98
N PHE A 95 -4.64 6.61 37.66
CA PHE A 95 -6.02 6.31 37.30
C PHE A 95 -6.84 6.30 38.58
N SER A 96 -7.86 7.15 38.64
CA SER A 96 -8.64 7.42 39.85
C SER A 96 -10.13 7.45 39.52
N PRO A 97 -10.78 6.28 39.34
CA PRO A 97 -12.19 6.19 38.98
C PRO A 97 -13.08 6.55 40.18
N ASN A 98 -13.22 7.84 40.47
CA ASN A 98 -14.00 8.40 41.58
C ASN A 98 -15.19 9.25 41.11
N GLY A 99 -15.35 9.49 39.81
CA GLY A 99 -16.49 10.18 39.19
C GLY A 99 -16.38 11.71 39.19
N ASP A 100 -15.18 12.28 39.34
CA ASP A 100 -14.92 13.72 39.25
C ASP A 100 -14.58 14.21 37.81
N ASN A 101 -14.59 13.30 36.85
CA ASN A 101 -14.18 13.44 35.45
C ASN A 101 -12.67 13.68 35.24
N LEU A 102 -11.84 13.48 36.26
CA LEU A 102 -10.38 13.54 36.16
C LEU A 102 -9.81 12.12 36.31
N ASN A 103 -9.15 11.62 35.26
CA ASN A 103 -8.50 10.31 35.25
C ASN A 103 -9.45 9.14 35.63
N ASP A 104 -10.73 9.25 35.31
CA ASP A 104 -11.77 8.25 35.60
C ASP A 104 -11.80 7.06 34.63
N TYR A 105 -11.15 7.20 33.48
CA TYR A 105 -11.09 6.18 32.44
C TYR A 105 -9.66 5.74 32.20
N PHE A 106 -9.44 4.43 32.19
CA PHE A 106 -8.19 3.87 31.70
C PHE A 106 -8.20 3.92 30.17
N GLN A 107 -7.31 4.73 29.61
CA GLN A 107 -7.13 4.86 28.16
C GLN A 107 -5.65 4.67 27.83
N LEU A 108 -5.36 3.76 26.91
CA LEU A 108 -4.03 3.67 26.32
C LEU A 108 -3.90 4.77 25.27
N LEU A 109 -2.88 5.62 25.39
CA LEU A 109 -2.63 6.69 24.44
C LEU A 109 -1.48 6.28 23.52
N PRO A 110 -1.74 6.04 22.23
CA PRO A 110 -0.66 5.82 21.27
C PRO A 110 0.08 7.14 21.02
N ASN A 111 1.38 7.07 20.78
CA ASN A 111 2.21 8.20 20.35
C ASN A 111 2.06 8.55 18.85
N CYS A 112 1.14 7.86 18.17
CA CYS A 112 0.94 7.87 16.74
C CYS A 112 -0.57 7.96 16.42
N SER A 113 -0.90 8.30 15.18
CA SER A 113 -2.27 8.16 14.68
C SER A 113 -2.52 6.71 14.23
N LEU A 114 -3.32 5.96 14.99
CA LEU A 114 -3.69 4.60 14.62
C LEU A 114 -4.73 4.61 13.50
N LYS A 115 -4.41 3.99 12.36
CA LYS A 115 -5.42 3.53 11.39
C LYS A 115 -5.80 2.09 11.77
N ILE A 116 -6.87 1.93 12.55
CA ILE A 116 -7.42 0.61 12.85
C ILE A 116 -8.06 0.07 11.57
N LYS A 117 -7.49 -0.98 10.97
CA LYS A 117 -8.17 -1.76 9.92
C LYS A 117 -9.07 -2.78 10.63
N TYR A 118 -10.38 -2.67 10.43
CA TYR A 118 -11.37 -3.67 10.85
C TYR A 118 -11.42 -4.84 9.87
#